data_AF-A0A933GV35-F1
#
_entry.id   AF-A0A933GV35-F1
#
_cell.length_a   1.000
_cell.length_b   1.000
_cell.length_c   1.000
_cell.angle_alpha   90.00
_cell.angle_beta   90.00
_cell.angle_gamma   90.00
#
_symmetry.space_group_name_H-M   'P 1'
#
loop_
_entity.id
_entity.type
_entity.pdbx_description
1 polymer ?
#
loop_
_entity_poly.entity_id
_entity_poly.type
_entity_poly.pdbx_seq_one_letter_code
_entity_poly.pdbx_strand_id
1 'polypeptide(L)' 'MAIKLDKRRPPLRRRDPAKGPEVRLTIRLGVELVERIVAEATRRNVSRSESFRLAVSKGLDALARAREELDRTGA' A
#
# COMPACT_ATOMS: atom_id res chain seq x y z
N MET A 1 10.77 49.14 -1.24
CA MET A 1 10.45 48.41 -2.50
C MET A 1 9.70 47.14 -2.10
N ALA A 2 8.40 47.02 -2.40
CA ALA A 2 7.56 45.91 -1.90
C ALA A 2 7.45 44.80 -2.96
N ILE A 3 7.92 43.59 -2.62
CA ILE A 3 7.76 42.39 -3.45
C ILE A 3 6.29 41.96 -3.35
N LYS A 4 5.50 42.18 -4.42
CA LYS A 4 4.14 41.67 -4.52
C LYS A 4 4.19 40.16 -4.71
N LEU A 5 3.71 39.43 -3.70
CA LEU A 5 3.55 37.98 -3.74
C LEU A 5 2.36 37.64 -4.65
N ASP A 6 2.64 37.16 -5.86
CA ASP A 6 1.63 36.70 -6.80
C ASP A 6 0.93 35.44 -6.25
N LYS A 7 -0.36 35.57 -5.90
CA LYS A 7 -1.19 34.53 -5.26
C LYS A 7 -1.70 33.45 -6.22
N ARG A 8 -1.23 33.42 -7.48
CA ARG A 8 -1.71 32.46 -8.50
C ARG A 8 -0.92 31.15 -8.57
N ARG A 9 0.03 30.91 -7.65
CA ARG A 9 0.69 29.60 -7.59
C ARG A 9 -0.18 28.64 -6.77
N PRO A 10 -0.66 27.53 -7.36
CA PRO A 10 -1.38 26.52 -6.61
C PRO A 10 -0.48 26.04 -5.46
N PRO A 11 -1.02 25.84 -4.25
CA PRO A 11 -0.21 25.45 -3.10
C PRO A 11 0.52 24.14 -3.42
N LEU A 12 1.85 24.18 -3.33
CA LEU A 12 2.67 22.97 -3.38
C LEU A 12 2.13 22.03 -2.30
N ARG A 13 1.52 20.92 -2.72
CA ARG A 13 1.00 19.90 -1.80
C ARG A 13 2.13 19.53 -0.86
N ARG A 14 1.98 19.82 0.44
CA ARG A 14 2.91 19.35 1.47
C ARG A 14 3.05 17.84 1.30
N ARG A 15 4.25 17.38 0.93
CA ARG A 15 4.61 15.97 1.07
C ARG A 15 4.68 15.70 2.56
N ASP A 16 3.85 14.79 3.03
CA ASP A 16 3.92 14.32 4.41
C ASP A 16 5.24 13.55 4.59
N PRO A 17 6.18 14.03 5.42
CA PRO A 17 7.49 13.40 5.57
C PRO A 17 7.41 12.01 6.23
N ALA A 18 6.28 11.65 6.84
CA ALA A 18 6.05 10.32 7.41
C ALA A 18 5.77 9.25 6.32
N LYS A 19 5.36 9.68 5.12
CA LYS A 19 5.21 8.80 3.97
C LYS A 19 6.50 8.88 3.17
N GLY A 20 7.36 7.87 3.32
CA GLY A 20 8.54 7.68 2.47
C GLY A 20 8.20 7.75 0.97
N PRO A 21 9.19 7.72 0.07
CA PRO A 21 8.95 7.87 -1.36
C PRO A 21 7.88 6.89 -1.85
N GLU A 22 6.82 7.41 -2.48
CA GLU A 22 5.76 6.58 -3.05
C GLU A 22 6.34 5.79 -4.23
N VAL A 23 6.53 4.48 -4.04
CA VAL A 23 6.98 3.57 -5.10
C VAL A 23 5.75 3.03 -5.83
N ARG A 24 5.75 3.17 -7.16
CA ARG A 24 4.73 2.55 -8.02
C ARG A 24 5.29 1.26 -8.63
N LEU A 25 4.54 0.19 -8.47
CA LEU A 25 4.87 -1.13 -9.00
C LEU A 25 3.77 -1.60 -9.95
N THR A 26 4.15 -2.23 -11.06
CA THR A 26 3.23 -2.94 -11.95
C THR A 26 3.40 -4.42 -11.71
N ILE A 27 2.31 -5.10 -11.36
CA ILE A 27 2.32 -6.52 -10.97
C ILE A 27 1.30 -7.24 -11.83
N ARG A 28 1.65 -8.43 -12.32
CA ARG A 28 0.73 -9.31 -13.03
C ARG A 28 0.12 -10.28 -12.03
N LEU A 29 -1.21 -10.29 -11.94
CA LEU A 29 -1.98 -11.16 -11.06
C LEU A 29 -2.97 -11.96 -11.90
N GLY A 30 -3.31 -13.17 -11.44
CA GLY A 30 -4.41 -13.94 -12.02
C GLY A 30 -5.75 -13.21 -11.82
N VAL A 31 -6.68 -13.41 -12.76
CA VAL A 31 -7.98 -12.70 -12.79
C VAL A 31 -8.76 -12.90 -11.49
N GLU A 32 -8.87 -14.14 -11.01
CA GLU A 32 -9.59 -14.46 -9.77
C GLU A 32 -9.03 -13.71 -8.54
N LEU A 33 -7.71 -13.55 -8.46
CA LEU A 33 -7.09 -12.83 -7.35
C LEU A 33 -7.39 -11.33 -7.43
N VAL A 34 -7.39 -10.76 -8.64
CA VAL A 34 -7.76 -9.35 -8.86
C VAL A 34 -9.20 -9.12 -8.43
N GLU A 35 -10.12 -9.99 -8.83
CA GLU A 35 -11.54 -9.88 -8.47
C GLU A 35 -11.74 -9.94 -6.95
N ARG A 36 -11.05 -10.85 -6.25
CA ARG A 36 -11.09 -10.93 -4.79
C ARG A 36 -10.55 -9.65 -4.12
N ILE A 37 -9.45 -9.09 -4.62
CA ILE A 37 -8.91 -7.81 -4.09
C ILE A 37 -9.91 -6.68 -4.28
N VAL A 38 -10.56 -6.61 -5.44
CA VAL A 38 -11.57 -5.59 -5.76
C VAL A 38 -12.81 -5.74 -4.89
N ALA A 39 -13.35 -6.96 -4.76
CA ALA A 39 -14.50 -7.23 -3.90
C ALA A 39 -14.22 -6.83 -2.45
N GLU A 40 -13.03 -7.16 -1.93
CA GLU A 40 -12.64 -6.82 -0.56
C GLU A 40 -12.40 -5.30 -0.39
N ALA A 41 -11.85 -4.63 -1.41
CA ALA A 41 -11.69 -3.18 -1.41
C ALA A 41 -13.05 -2.48 -1.32
N THR A 42 -14.03 -2.92 -2.13
CA THR A 42 -15.41 -2.43 -2.09
C THR A 42 -16.05 -2.69 -0.74
N ARG A 43 -15.95 -3.91 -0.21
CA ARG A 43 -16.53 -4.30 1.09
C ARG A 43 -16.02 -3.44 2.25
N ARG A 44 -14.74 -3.06 2.22
CA ARG A 44 -14.09 -2.25 3.26
C ARG A 44 -14.15 -0.75 2.98
N ASN A 45 -14.68 -0.33 1.84
CA ASN A 45 -14.65 1.06 1.38
C ASN A 45 -13.23 1.66 1.36
N VAL A 46 -12.26 0.91 0.84
CA VAL A 46 -10.85 1.33 0.71
C VAL A 46 -10.38 1.23 -0.74
N SER A 47 -9.21 1.81 -1.04
CA SER A 47 -8.63 1.71 -2.38
C SER A 47 -8.16 0.28 -2.71
N ARG A 48 -8.13 -0.08 -4.00
CA ARG A 48 -7.59 -1.38 -4.46
C ARG A 48 -6.15 -1.60 -4.00
N SER A 49 -5.31 -0.56 -4.05
CA SER A 49 -3.92 -0.61 -3.60
C SER A 49 -3.79 -0.81 -2.09
N GLU A 50 -4.73 -0.28 -1.30
CA GLU A 50 -4.77 -0.51 0.14
C GLU A 50 -5.23 -1.92 0.48
N SER A 51 -6.31 -2.38 -0.16
CA SER A 51 -6.77 -3.78 -0.05
C SER A 51 -5.65 -4.77 -0.41
N PHE A 52 -4.93 -4.50 -1.51
CA PHE A 52 -3.77 -5.29 -1.93
C PHE A 52 -2.65 -5.27 -0.88
N ARG A 53 -2.26 -4.09 -0.37
CA ARG A 53 -1.24 -3.98 0.68
C ARG A 53 -1.60 -4.76 1.93
N LEU A 54 -2.87 -4.69 2.36
CA LEU A 54 -3.37 -5.45 3.51
C LEU A 54 -3.30 -6.96 3.27
N ALA A 55 -3.66 -7.43 2.07
CA ALA A 55 -3.57 -8.84 1.72
C ALA A 55 -2.13 -9.35 1.71
N VAL A 56 -1.21 -8.58 1.11
CA VAL A 56 0.23 -8.91 1.07
C VAL A 56 0.82 -8.93 2.47
N SER A 57 0.55 -7.91 3.30
CA SER A 57 1.03 -7.86 4.68
C SER A 57 0.62 -9.10 5.47
N LYS A 58 -0.67 -9.47 5.41
CA LYS A 58 -1.17 -10.68 6.07
C LYS A 58 -0.50 -11.96 5.58
N GLY A 59 -0.25 -12.05 4.27
CA GLY A 59 0.45 -13.20 3.69
C GLY A 59 1.89 -13.29 4.19
N LEU A 60 2.61 -12.17 4.23
CA LEU A 60 3.98 -12.12 4.75
C LEU A 60 4.04 -12.47 6.24
N ASP A 61 3.11 -11.96 7.05
CA ASP A 61 3.02 -12.29 8.48
C ASP A 61 2.75 -13.78 8.70
N ALA A 62 1.87 -14.38 7.89
CA ALA A 62 1.59 -15.82 7.95
C ALA A 62 2.81 -16.66 7.56
N LEU A 63 3.55 -16.24 6.53
CA LEU A 63 4.79 -16.91 6.11
C LEU A 63 5.87 -16.80 7.18
N ALA A 64 6.03 -15.63 7.81
CA ALA A 64 6.98 -15.44 8.90
C ALA A 64 6.69 -16.38 10.07
N ARG A 65 5.43 -16.48 10.49
CA ARG A 65 5.02 -17.42 11.55
C ARG A 65 5.23 -18.88 11.17
N ALA A 66 4.91 -19.26 9.94
CA ALA A 66 5.15 -20.62 9.46
C ALA A 66 6.64 -20.97 9.48
N ARG A 67 7.50 -20.01 9.12
CA ARG A 67 8.95 -20.17 9.17
C ARG A 67 9.46 -20.38 10.60
N GLU A 68 9.01 -19.56 11.55
CA GLU A 68 9.36 -19.71 12.97
C GLU A 68 8.91 -21.06 13.54
N GLU A 69 7.75 -21.57 13.10
CA GLU A 69 7.25 -22.88 13.52
C GLU A 69 8.12 -24.03 12.98
N LEU A 70 8.57 -23.94 11.73
CA LEU A 70 9.51 -24.89 11.15
C LEU A 70 10.84 -24.86 11.90
N ASP A 71 11.37 -23.66 12.17
CA ASP A 71 12.63 -23.49 12.90
C ASP A 71 12.53 -24.04 14.35
N ARG A 72 11.34 -23.97 14.98
CA ARG A 72 11.09 -24.53 16.33
C ARG A 72 10.91 -26.05 16.34
N THR A 73 10.27 -26.60 15.31
CA THR A 73 9.94 -28.04 15.23
C THR A 73 11.08 -28.89 14.70
N GLY A 74 12.11 -28.27 14.10
CA GLY A 74 13.30 -28.97 13.60
C GLY A 74 13.00 -29.94 12.45
N ALA A 75 11.92 -29.70 11.71
CA ALA A 75 11.53 -30.46 10.52
C ALA A 75 12.49 -30.25 9.35
#